data_AF-A0ABD2GZN4-F1
#
_entry.id   AF-A0ABD2GZN4-F1
#
_cell.length_a   1.000
_cell.length_b   1.000
_cell.length_c   1.000
_cell.angle_alpha   90.00
_cell.angle_beta   90.00
_cell.angle_gamma   90.00
#
_symmetry.space_group_name_H-M   'P 1'
#
loop_
_entity.id
_entity.type
_entity.pdbx_description
1 polymer ?
#
loop_
_entity_poly.entity_id
_entity_poly.type
_entity_poly.pdbx_seq_one_letter_code
_entity_poly.pdbx_strand_id
1 'polypeptide(L)'
;MRLRNIRRKLEEVQRRYRRHKRSRDVGPSSVQDEGDDSDIKECINLMKKLRPSAENISSIKSAMQKTFTSRRSWISKHSPTINQIFQEYPRFLDIPTLLDTEFENIFDGKGDLFIRRWEASIMPKLKAVAAKGKGDVTALIEGMENQTDDENCYTMLAVLTHLLPPVAATHCSVKSAITKLMEFVPAGSSIDSLSDAPQDPGQTIQPHLVCIGHQRGGSQQDVIVAKSDKIAIPLDEGLGCAVDKLFKLYWVCNLAYPTPLSSVFSFFEHIYDLPVSINRRAKVLDLISKLKSVN
;
A
#
# COMPACT_ATOMS: atom_id res chain seq x y z
N MET A 1 -43.75 -7.50 7.82
CA MET A 1 -43.07 -7.67 6.52
C MET A 1 -41.60 -8.03 6.75
N ARG A 2 -41.14 -9.21 6.31
CA ARG A 2 -39.74 -9.65 6.43
C ARG A 2 -38.94 -9.13 5.24
N LEU A 3 -37.96 -8.26 5.49
CA LEU A 3 -37.03 -7.76 4.46
C LEU A 3 -36.05 -8.87 4.07
N ARG A 4 -36.03 -9.23 2.79
CA ARG A 4 -35.10 -10.21 2.20
C ARG A 4 -33.75 -9.51 1.96
N ASN A 5 -32.67 -10.04 2.53
CA ASN A 5 -31.32 -9.57 2.27
C ASN A 5 -30.90 -9.90 0.83
N ILE A 6 -30.83 -8.87 -0.02
CA ILE A 6 -30.25 -8.96 -1.36
C ILE A 6 -28.72 -8.99 -1.20
N ARG A 7 -28.10 -10.17 -1.29
CA ARG A 7 -26.65 -10.30 -1.48
C ARG A 7 -26.33 -9.94 -2.93
N ARG A 8 -25.82 -8.73 -3.18
CA ARG A 8 -25.16 -8.40 -4.46
C ARG A 8 -23.82 -9.14 -4.52
N LYS A 9 -23.60 -9.94 -5.56
CA LYS A 9 -22.28 -10.53 -5.88
C LYS A 9 -21.34 -9.39 -6.27
N LEU A 10 -20.24 -9.20 -5.52
CA LEU A 10 -19.11 -8.37 -5.91
C LEU A 10 -18.22 -9.15 -6.89
N GLU A 11 -17.70 -8.45 -7.90
CA GLU A 11 -16.69 -8.96 -8.82
C GLU A 11 -15.42 -9.38 -8.07
N GLU A 12 -14.68 -10.35 -8.60
CA GLU A 12 -13.54 -10.99 -7.95
C GLU A 12 -12.42 -10.01 -7.60
N VAL A 13 -12.27 -8.95 -8.40
CA VAL A 13 -11.29 -7.85 -8.23
C VAL A 13 -11.65 -6.91 -7.06
N GLN A 14 -12.90 -6.90 -6.60
CA GLN A 14 -13.39 -5.98 -5.56
C GLN A 14 -13.38 -6.60 -4.15
N ARG A 15 -12.97 -7.87 -4.03
CA ARG A 15 -12.92 -8.55 -2.73
C ARG A 15 -11.65 -8.18 -1.98
N ARG A 16 -11.70 -7.06 -1.26
CA ARG A 16 -10.69 -6.76 -0.24
C ARG A 16 -10.97 -7.55 1.01
N TYR A 17 -9.93 -8.23 1.48
CA TYR A 17 -9.94 -9.20 2.56
C TYR A 17 -10.79 -8.80 3.79
N ARG A 18 -11.62 -9.74 4.24
CA ARG A 18 -12.04 -9.87 5.64
C ARG A 18 -11.85 -11.34 6.00
N ARG A 19 -11.01 -11.60 7.02
CA ARG A 19 -10.69 -12.94 7.51
C ARG A 19 -11.98 -13.77 7.71
N HIS A 20 -12.11 -14.89 6.99
CA HIS A 20 -13.14 -15.88 7.29
C HIS A 20 -12.54 -17.22 7.69
N LYS A 21 -13.23 -17.86 8.63
CA LYS A 21 -12.87 -19.10 9.33
C LYS A 21 -12.85 -20.28 8.34
N ARG A 22 -11.83 -21.13 8.45
CA ARG A 22 -11.61 -22.32 7.60
C ARG A 22 -12.90 -23.12 7.41
N SER A 23 -13.31 -23.32 6.17
CA SER A 23 -14.25 -24.36 5.78
C SER A 23 -13.55 -25.22 4.74
N ARG A 24 -13.50 -26.53 4.99
CA ARG A 24 -13.04 -27.56 4.05
C ARG A 24 -14.21 -27.87 3.12
N ASP A 25 -13.97 -27.91 1.82
CA ASP A 25 -14.71 -28.83 0.99
C ASP A 25 -13.90 -29.30 -0.23
N VAL A 26 -14.14 -30.55 -0.59
CA VAL A 26 -13.40 -31.38 -1.56
C VAL A 26 -14.32 -31.62 -2.77
N GLY A 27 -13.82 -31.47 -4.00
CA GLY A 27 -14.51 -31.99 -5.20
C GLY A 27 -13.96 -31.44 -6.53
N PRO A 28 -14.07 -32.19 -7.65
CA PRO A 28 -12.87 -32.57 -8.43
C PRO A 28 -12.75 -32.00 -9.85
N SER A 29 -11.49 -31.99 -10.30
CA SER A 29 -10.93 -32.17 -11.66
C SER A 29 -11.40 -31.31 -12.84
N SER A 30 -10.44 -30.59 -13.44
CA SER A 30 -10.34 -30.49 -14.91
C SER A 30 -8.88 -30.52 -15.33
N VAL A 31 -8.63 -31.26 -16.41
CA VAL A 31 -7.35 -31.70 -16.94
C VAL A 31 -6.77 -30.63 -17.85
N GLN A 32 -5.48 -30.37 -17.68
CA GLN A 32 -4.45 -29.90 -18.62
C GLN A 32 -3.48 -29.02 -17.81
N ASP A 33 -2.19 -29.39 -17.84
CA ASP A 33 -1.01 -28.50 -17.83
C ASP A 33 0.16 -29.01 -16.95
N GLU A 34 0.79 -30.12 -17.35
CA GLU A 34 2.04 -30.57 -16.68
C GLU A 34 3.30 -29.87 -17.23
N GLY A 35 3.20 -29.18 -18.38
CA GLY A 35 4.31 -28.48 -19.03
C GLY A 35 4.57 -27.09 -18.43
N ASP A 36 3.52 -26.26 -18.30
CA ASP A 36 3.66 -24.89 -17.77
C ASP A 36 4.01 -24.90 -16.28
N ASP A 37 3.51 -25.87 -15.49
CA ASP A 37 3.80 -25.96 -14.06
C ASP A 37 5.29 -26.28 -13.77
N SER A 38 5.95 -27.02 -14.66
CA SER A 38 7.39 -27.30 -14.57
C SER A 38 8.23 -26.03 -14.81
N ASP A 39 7.93 -25.29 -15.88
CA ASP A 39 8.65 -24.08 -16.26
C ASP A 39 8.45 -22.94 -15.23
N ILE A 40 7.24 -22.84 -14.67
CA ILE A 40 6.93 -21.90 -13.58
C ILE A 40 7.75 -22.22 -12.33
N LYS A 41 7.82 -23.49 -11.93
CA LYS A 41 8.63 -23.93 -10.79
C LYS A 41 10.12 -23.65 -11.00
N GLU A 42 10.64 -23.85 -12.21
CA GLU A 42 12.02 -23.51 -12.55
C GLU A 42 12.27 -22.00 -12.39
N CYS A 43 11.38 -21.15 -12.91
CA CYS A 43 11.48 -19.70 -12.77
C CYS A 43 11.50 -19.26 -11.30
N ILE A 44 10.61 -19.82 -10.47
CA ILE A 44 10.57 -19.53 -9.03
C ILE A 44 11.87 -19.96 -8.35
N ASN A 45 12.35 -21.17 -8.64
CA ASN A 45 13.60 -21.69 -8.06
C ASN A 45 14.81 -20.87 -8.49
N LEU A 46 14.85 -20.40 -9.74
CA LEU A 46 15.88 -19.50 -10.25
C LEU A 46 15.89 -18.19 -9.46
N MET A 47 14.73 -17.55 -9.26
CA MET A 47 14.64 -16.30 -8.48
C MET A 47 15.01 -16.47 -7.01
N LYS A 48 14.77 -17.64 -6.42
CA LYS A 48 15.21 -17.94 -5.04
C LYS A 48 16.73 -18.04 -4.94
N LYS A 49 17.41 -18.53 -5.98
CA LYS A 49 18.87 -18.73 -6.01
C LYS A 49 19.65 -17.48 -6.43
N LEU A 50 19.14 -16.71 -7.39
CA LEU A 50 19.83 -15.52 -7.90
C LEU A 50 19.70 -14.35 -6.91
N ARG A 51 20.84 -13.74 -6.59
CA ARG A 51 20.89 -12.45 -5.89
C ARG A 51 20.80 -11.29 -6.88
N PRO A 52 20.24 -10.14 -6.49
CA PRO A 52 20.23 -8.95 -7.33
C PRO A 52 21.67 -8.52 -7.66
N SER A 53 21.96 -8.41 -8.95
CA SER A 53 23.21 -7.90 -9.50
C SER A 53 22.95 -7.40 -10.92
N ALA A 54 23.86 -6.62 -11.50
CA ALA A 54 23.71 -6.14 -12.88
C ALA A 54 23.54 -7.27 -13.90
N GLU A 55 24.20 -8.42 -13.67
CA GLU A 55 24.14 -9.60 -14.53
C GLU A 55 22.83 -10.38 -14.36
N ASN A 56 22.31 -10.47 -13.14
CA ASN A 56 21.13 -11.29 -12.83
C ASN A 56 19.80 -10.54 -12.99
N ILE A 57 19.81 -9.20 -12.99
CA ILE A 57 18.58 -8.40 -12.87
C ILE A 57 17.59 -8.66 -14.02
N SER A 58 18.09 -8.84 -15.24
CA SER A 58 17.27 -9.14 -16.41
C SER A 58 16.59 -10.51 -16.30
N SER A 59 17.35 -11.53 -15.91
CA SER A 59 16.86 -12.90 -15.67
C SER A 59 15.82 -12.93 -14.55
N ILE A 60 16.07 -12.21 -13.46
CA ILE A 60 15.12 -12.08 -12.35
C ILE A 60 13.83 -11.42 -12.83
N LYS A 61 13.90 -10.28 -13.53
CA LYS A 61 12.71 -9.59 -14.06
C LYS A 61 11.94 -10.47 -15.05
N SER A 62 12.64 -11.20 -15.92
CA SER A 62 12.00 -12.13 -16.85
C SER A 62 11.26 -13.26 -16.11
N ALA A 63 11.86 -13.83 -15.07
CA ALA A 63 11.21 -14.87 -14.26
C ALA A 63 10.02 -14.32 -13.46
N MET A 64 10.12 -13.09 -12.94
CA MET A 64 9.00 -12.38 -12.30
C MET A 64 7.83 -12.18 -13.28
N GLN A 65 8.11 -11.88 -14.54
CA GLN A 65 7.08 -11.71 -15.57
C GLN A 65 6.41 -13.04 -15.94
N LYS A 66 7.20 -14.10 -16.17
CA LYS A 66 6.67 -15.43 -16.51
C LYS A 66 5.78 -16.00 -15.41
N THR A 67 6.13 -15.75 -14.15
CA THR A 67 5.38 -16.23 -12.98
C THR A 67 4.19 -15.34 -12.59
N PHE A 68 3.92 -14.24 -13.30
CA PHE A 68 2.88 -13.28 -12.93
C PHE A 68 1.50 -13.95 -12.76
N THR A 69 1.01 -14.65 -13.79
CA THR A 69 -0.34 -15.24 -13.79
C THR A 69 -0.53 -16.28 -12.69
N SER A 70 0.45 -17.18 -12.53
CA SER A 70 0.42 -18.22 -11.49
C SER A 70 0.50 -17.61 -10.09
N ARG A 71 1.36 -16.61 -9.88
CA ARG A 71 1.44 -15.83 -8.63
C ARG A 71 0.11 -15.16 -8.30
N ARG A 72 -0.51 -14.43 -9.24
CA ARG A 72 -1.81 -13.77 -9.03
C ARG A 72 -2.90 -14.77 -8.67
N SER A 73 -2.99 -15.87 -9.40
CA SER A 73 -3.94 -16.96 -9.14
C SER A 73 -3.74 -17.54 -7.73
N TRP A 74 -2.50 -17.80 -7.33
CA TRP A 74 -2.17 -18.33 -6.01
C TRP A 74 -2.56 -17.35 -4.88
N ILE A 75 -2.16 -16.07 -4.99
CA ILE A 75 -2.46 -15.04 -3.99
C ILE A 75 -3.98 -14.88 -3.83
N SER A 76 -4.73 -14.80 -4.93
CA SER A 76 -6.18 -14.62 -4.88
C SER A 76 -6.92 -15.84 -4.32
N LYS A 77 -6.50 -17.07 -4.66
CA LYS A 77 -7.18 -18.30 -4.24
C LYS A 77 -6.83 -18.71 -2.81
N HIS A 78 -5.57 -18.54 -2.40
CA HIS A 78 -5.07 -19.06 -1.13
C HIS A 78 -4.96 -18.01 -0.03
N SER A 79 -5.01 -16.72 -0.38
CA SER A 79 -4.86 -15.61 0.57
C SER A 79 -3.66 -15.79 1.52
N PRO A 80 -2.45 -16.02 0.99
CA PRO A 80 -1.23 -16.16 1.80
C PRO A 80 -0.91 -14.87 2.57
N THR A 81 -0.14 -14.99 3.66
CA THR A 81 0.39 -13.81 4.36
C THR A 81 1.53 -13.17 3.56
N ILE A 82 1.93 -11.95 3.90
CA ILE A 82 3.03 -11.26 3.19
C ILE A 82 4.32 -12.08 3.34
N ASN A 83 4.58 -12.63 4.52
CA ASN A 83 5.71 -13.52 4.75
C ASN A 83 5.71 -14.71 3.78
N GLN A 84 4.58 -15.39 3.61
CA GLN A 84 4.46 -16.51 2.68
C GLN A 84 4.69 -16.08 1.23
N ILE A 85 4.16 -14.92 0.83
CA ILE A 85 4.38 -14.38 -0.52
C ILE A 85 5.86 -14.11 -0.75
N PHE A 86 6.54 -13.49 0.21
CA PHE A 86 7.95 -13.13 0.06
C PHE A 86 8.91 -14.31 0.28
N GLN A 87 8.51 -15.36 0.98
CA GLN A 87 9.24 -16.62 0.96
C GLN A 87 9.22 -17.27 -0.43
N GLU A 88 8.08 -17.17 -1.13
CA GLU A 88 7.94 -17.72 -2.48
C GLU A 88 8.58 -16.83 -3.54
N TYR A 89 8.45 -15.51 -3.39
CA TYR A 89 8.96 -14.48 -4.29
C TYR A 89 9.86 -13.49 -3.53
N PRO A 90 11.07 -13.91 -3.12
CA PRO A 90 11.95 -13.12 -2.23
C PRO A 90 12.45 -11.82 -2.86
N ARG A 91 12.41 -11.72 -4.18
CA ARG A 91 12.91 -10.55 -4.91
C ARG A 91 12.11 -9.27 -4.65
N PHE A 92 10.87 -9.38 -4.15
CA PHE A 92 10.12 -8.19 -3.70
C PHE A 92 10.77 -7.47 -2.51
N LEU A 93 11.61 -8.15 -1.72
CA LEU A 93 12.29 -7.55 -0.56
C LEU A 93 13.48 -6.69 -0.95
N ASP A 94 14.25 -7.10 -1.95
CA ASP A 94 15.53 -6.46 -2.31
C ASP A 94 15.55 -5.86 -3.72
N ILE A 95 14.44 -5.92 -4.45
CA ILE A 95 14.21 -5.17 -5.69
C ILE A 95 12.83 -4.49 -5.59
N PRO A 96 12.70 -3.37 -4.86
CA PRO A 96 11.41 -2.70 -4.64
C PRO A 96 10.69 -2.26 -5.93
N THR A 97 11.42 -2.03 -7.02
CA THR A 97 10.86 -1.72 -8.35
C THR A 97 10.02 -2.86 -8.95
N LEU A 98 10.12 -4.07 -8.41
CA LEU A 98 9.22 -5.17 -8.79
C LEU A 98 7.79 -4.92 -8.32
N LEU A 99 7.56 -4.15 -7.25
CA LEU A 99 6.22 -3.73 -6.85
C LEU A 99 5.58 -2.82 -7.91
N ASP A 100 6.36 -1.96 -8.56
CA ASP A 100 5.89 -1.11 -9.65
C ASP A 100 5.48 -1.93 -10.86
N THR A 101 6.34 -2.87 -11.26
CA THR A 101 6.11 -3.73 -12.42
C THR A 101 4.90 -4.64 -12.18
N GLU A 102 4.80 -5.24 -10.98
CA GLU A 102 3.68 -6.09 -10.63
C GLU A 102 2.36 -5.30 -10.61
N PHE A 103 2.37 -4.08 -10.06
CA PHE A 103 1.18 -3.23 -10.04
C PHE A 103 0.77 -2.77 -11.44
N GLU A 104 1.72 -2.39 -12.29
CA GLU A 104 1.48 -2.04 -13.70
C GLU A 104 0.83 -3.21 -14.45
N ASN A 105 1.32 -4.44 -14.23
CA ASN A 105 0.73 -5.64 -14.82
C ASN A 105 -0.70 -5.93 -14.30
N ILE A 106 -1.03 -5.55 -13.06
CA ILE A 106 -2.40 -5.64 -12.52
C ILE A 106 -3.29 -4.54 -13.12
N PHE A 107 -2.72 -3.36 -13.34
CA PHE A 107 -3.42 -2.14 -13.70
C PHE A 107 -2.69 -1.38 -14.81
N ASP A 108 -2.89 -1.86 -16.04
CA ASP A 108 -2.25 -1.32 -17.24
C ASP A 108 -2.40 0.21 -17.34
N GLY A 109 -1.26 0.89 -17.53
CA GLY A 109 -1.10 2.32 -17.68
C GLY A 109 -1.30 3.14 -16.40
N LYS A 110 -1.30 2.52 -15.21
CA LYS A 110 -1.62 3.21 -13.94
C LYS A 110 -0.44 3.32 -12.97
N GLY A 111 0.66 2.62 -13.21
CA GLY A 111 1.76 2.43 -12.26
C GLY A 111 2.50 3.69 -11.85
N ASP A 112 2.47 4.76 -12.65
CA ASP A 112 3.14 6.03 -12.32
C ASP A 112 2.19 7.19 -12.03
N LEU A 113 0.87 6.94 -12.03
CA LEU A 113 -0.13 8.00 -11.86
C LEU A 113 -0.02 8.72 -10.52
N PHE A 114 0.35 8.01 -9.44
CA PHE A 114 0.56 8.66 -8.15
C PHE A 114 1.70 9.67 -8.22
N ILE A 115 2.88 9.25 -8.65
CA ILE A 115 4.05 10.12 -8.76
C ILE A 115 3.77 11.31 -9.67
N ARG A 116 3.15 11.08 -10.84
CA ARG A 116 2.81 12.15 -11.79
C ARG A 116 1.82 13.18 -11.24
N ARG A 117 0.90 12.77 -10.37
CA ARG A 117 -0.24 13.62 -9.95
C ARG A 117 -0.09 14.18 -8.55
N TRP A 118 0.62 13.50 -7.65
CA TRP A 118 0.67 13.84 -6.24
C TRP A 118 1.17 15.27 -6.03
N GLU A 119 2.42 15.53 -6.41
CA GLU A 119 3.02 16.87 -6.26
C GLU A 119 2.44 17.88 -7.26
N ALA A 120 2.30 17.48 -8.53
CA ALA A 120 1.94 18.40 -9.60
C ALA A 120 0.47 18.87 -9.56
N SER A 121 -0.45 18.09 -8.98
CA SER A 121 -1.90 18.40 -9.05
C SER A 121 -2.61 18.23 -7.71
N ILE A 122 -2.38 17.14 -6.99
CA ILE A 122 -3.15 16.81 -5.78
C ILE A 122 -2.74 17.69 -4.59
N MET A 123 -1.44 17.83 -4.32
CA MET A 123 -0.92 18.63 -3.21
C MET A 123 -1.36 20.10 -3.28
N PRO A 124 -1.23 20.83 -4.43
CA PRO A 124 -1.72 22.21 -4.53
C PRO A 124 -3.22 22.34 -4.25
N LYS A 125 -4.02 21.39 -4.74
CA LYS A 125 -5.47 21.39 -4.54
C LYS A 125 -5.85 21.08 -3.09
N LEU A 126 -5.16 20.13 -2.44
CA LEU A 126 -5.32 19.84 -1.02
C LEU A 126 -4.99 21.07 -0.18
N LYS A 127 -3.87 21.76 -0.47
CA LYS A 127 -3.48 23.01 0.18
C LYS A 127 -4.56 24.08 0.02
N ALA A 128 -5.11 24.27 -1.17
CA ALA A 128 -6.17 25.25 -1.43
C ALA A 128 -7.49 24.92 -0.68
N VAL A 129 -7.85 23.63 -0.58
CA VAL A 129 -9.01 23.19 0.20
C VAL A 129 -8.76 23.40 1.71
N ALA A 130 -7.56 23.09 2.20
CA ALA A 130 -7.15 23.28 3.59
C ALA A 130 -7.13 24.76 4.00
N ALA A 131 -6.69 25.65 3.12
CA ALA A 131 -6.67 27.09 3.34
C ALA A 131 -8.08 27.69 3.52
N LYS A 132 -9.11 27.07 2.91
CA LYS A 132 -10.52 27.44 3.09
C LYS A 132 -11.15 26.82 4.35
N GLY A 133 -10.42 25.97 5.05
CA GLY A 133 -10.84 25.30 6.28
C GLY A 133 -10.84 26.23 7.50
N LYS A 134 -11.01 25.66 8.68
CA LYS A 134 -10.89 26.35 9.96
C LYS A 134 -10.06 25.50 10.93
N GLY A 135 -9.34 26.15 11.84
CA GLY A 135 -8.63 25.51 12.96
C GLY A 135 -7.38 24.75 12.53
N ASP A 136 -7.18 23.57 13.12
CA ASP A 136 -5.94 22.78 13.04
C ASP A 136 -5.44 22.49 11.61
N VAL A 137 -6.35 22.34 10.64
CA VAL A 137 -5.98 22.02 9.24
C VAL A 137 -5.31 23.19 8.54
N THR A 138 -5.70 24.41 8.87
CA THR A 138 -5.09 25.63 8.31
C THR A 138 -3.72 25.87 8.93
N ALA A 139 -3.56 25.61 10.23
CA ALA A 139 -2.28 25.72 10.92
C ALA A 139 -1.22 24.74 10.35
N LEU A 140 -1.63 23.56 9.87
CA LEU A 140 -0.70 22.59 9.25
C LEU A 140 -0.02 23.12 7.98
N ILE A 141 -0.67 24.02 7.23
CA ILE A 141 -0.13 24.52 5.97
C ILE A 141 0.66 25.84 6.12
N GLU A 142 0.73 26.37 7.35
CA GLU A 142 1.54 27.55 7.66
C GLU A 142 3.04 27.19 7.62
N GLY A 143 3.85 28.00 6.91
CA GLY A 143 5.31 27.81 6.87
C GLY A 143 5.83 26.71 5.95
N MET A 144 4.98 26.09 5.12
CA MET A 144 5.37 25.10 4.11
C MET A 144 6.39 25.62 3.08
N GLU A 145 6.47 26.93 2.85
CA GLU A 145 7.34 27.52 1.81
C GLU A 145 8.83 27.28 2.05
N ASN A 146 9.24 27.01 3.29
CA ASN A 146 10.63 26.77 3.68
C ASN A 146 10.93 25.27 3.92
N GLN A 147 9.99 24.38 3.61
CA GLN A 147 10.10 22.95 3.87
C GLN A 147 10.71 22.20 2.69
N THR A 148 11.34 21.06 2.98
CA THR A 148 11.78 20.12 1.95
C THR A 148 10.58 19.46 1.25
N ASP A 149 10.81 18.80 0.11
CA ASP A 149 9.75 18.10 -0.62
C ASP A 149 9.10 16.99 0.23
N ASP A 150 9.90 16.28 1.04
CA ASP A 150 9.41 15.24 1.96
C ASP A 150 8.61 15.83 3.14
N GLU A 151 9.04 16.95 3.71
CA GLU A 151 8.27 17.67 4.74
C GLU A 151 6.92 18.16 4.17
N ASN A 152 6.93 18.68 2.94
CA ASN A 152 5.72 19.09 2.23
C ASN A 152 4.79 17.90 1.96
N CYS A 153 5.35 16.77 1.52
CA CYS A 153 4.60 15.54 1.27
C CYS A 153 3.96 15.03 2.57
N TYR A 154 4.71 14.95 3.67
CA TYR A 154 4.20 14.55 4.98
C TYR A 154 3.07 15.47 5.47
N THR A 155 3.26 16.78 5.33
CA THR A 155 2.23 17.78 5.67
C THR A 155 0.95 17.55 4.87
N MET A 156 1.06 17.26 3.57
CA MET A 156 -0.09 16.97 2.72
C MET A 156 -0.79 15.65 3.05
N LEU A 157 -0.05 14.62 3.49
CA LEU A 157 -0.64 13.38 4.03
C LEU A 157 -1.39 13.64 5.34
N ALA A 158 -0.85 14.49 6.21
CA ALA A 158 -1.52 14.90 7.45
C ALA A 158 -2.82 15.67 7.12
N VAL A 159 -2.76 16.67 6.24
CA VAL A 159 -3.93 17.42 5.76
C VAL A 159 -4.99 16.47 5.17
N LEU A 160 -4.59 15.54 4.31
CA LEU A 160 -5.50 14.55 3.73
C LEU A 160 -6.19 13.71 4.83
N THR A 161 -5.45 13.29 5.84
CA THR A 161 -5.98 12.51 6.98
C THR A 161 -6.94 13.33 7.84
N HIS A 162 -6.70 14.64 8.00
CA HIS A 162 -7.64 15.55 8.65
C HIS A 162 -8.93 15.73 7.85
N LEU A 163 -8.84 15.84 6.52
CA LEU A 163 -9.99 15.98 5.62
C LEU A 163 -10.78 14.67 5.51
N LEU A 164 -10.13 13.52 5.72
CA LEU A 164 -10.70 12.18 5.68
C LEU A 164 -10.50 11.44 7.01
N PRO A 165 -11.11 11.92 8.12
CA PRO A 165 -10.79 11.42 9.45
C PRO A 165 -11.20 9.94 9.62
N PRO A 166 -10.56 9.23 10.58
CA PRO A 166 -10.84 7.83 10.86
C PRO A 166 -12.32 7.57 11.14
N VAL A 167 -12.74 6.32 10.90
CA VAL A 167 -14.11 5.90 11.19
C VAL A 167 -14.33 5.98 12.70
N ALA A 168 -15.38 6.68 13.16
CA ALA A 168 -15.70 6.82 14.59
C ALA A 168 -15.70 5.48 15.36
N ALA A 169 -16.14 4.39 14.73
CA ALA A 169 -16.13 3.04 15.29
C ALA A 169 -14.72 2.48 15.61
N THR A 170 -13.65 3.10 15.10
CA THR A 170 -12.26 2.68 15.38
C THR A 170 -11.70 3.29 16.66
N HIS A 171 -12.41 4.25 17.28
CA HIS A 171 -11.92 5.05 18.41
C HIS A 171 -10.51 5.66 18.18
N CYS A 172 -10.12 5.81 16.91
CA CYS A 172 -8.80 6.28 16.51
C CYS A 172 -8.85 7.78 16.22
N SER A 173 -8.01 8.57 16.90
CA SER A 173 -7.87 10.00 16.63
C SER A 173 -7.16 10.25 15.30
N VAL A 174 -7.33 11.44 14.72
CA VAL A 174 -6.62 11.85 13.51
C VAL A 174 -5.11 11.77 13.72
N LYS A 175 -4.60 12.29 14.84
CA LYS A 175 -3.18 12.18 15.22
C LYS A 175 -2.69 10.73 15.23
N SER A 176 -3.45 9.82 15.85
CA SER A 176 -3.12 8.39 15.87
C SER A 176 -3.16 7.76 14.48
N ALA A 177 -4.05 8.20 13.60
CA ALA A 177 -4.12 7.72 12.23
C ALA A 177 -2.92 8.19 11.40
N ILE A 178 -2.48 9.44 11.56
CA ILE A 178 -1.26 9.95 10.93
C ILE A 178 -0.05 9.09 11.35
N THR A 179 0.11 8.81 12.65
CA THR A 179 1.17 7.91 13.15
C THR A 179 1.07 6.48 12.61
N LYS A 180 -0.15 6.00 12.31
CA LYS A 180 -0.36 4.68 11.68
C LYS A 180 -0.07 4.67 10.17
N LEU A 181 -0.04 5.83 9.53
CA LEU A 181 0.38 5.97 8.14
C LEU A 181 1.91 6.03 8.08
N MET A 182 2.50 6.88 8.93
CA MET A 182 3.94 7.10 9.01
C MET A 182 4.40 7.24 10.47
N GLU A 183 5.29 6.35 10.89
CA GLU A 183 5.92 6.32 12.21
C GLU A 183 7.35 6.89 12.11
N PHE A 184 7.74 7.77 13.03
CA PHE A 184 9.11 8.30 13.08
C PHE A 184 9.89 7.59 14.18
N VAL A 185 11.09 7.11 13.85
CA VAL A 185 12.01 6.46 14.80
C VAL A 185 13.37 7.16 14.80
N PRO A 186 14.12 7.13 15.93
CA PRO A 186 15.40 7.83 16.02
C PRO A 186 16.41 7.40 14.95
N ALA A 187 17.28 8.33 14.55
CA ALA A 187 18.42 8.02 13.69
C ALA A 187 19.31 6.94 14.33
N GLY A 188 19.83 6.02 13.53
CA GLY A 188 20.63 4.89 14.00
C GLY A 188 19.82 3.67 14.45
N SER A 189 18.49 3.72 14.37
CA SER A 189 17.64 2.53 14.55
C SER A 189 17.95 1.51 13.45
N SER A 190 18.18 0.26 13.83
CA SER A 190 18.38 -0.83 12.85
C SER A 190 17.06 -1.24 12.21
N ILE A 191 17.07 -1.48 10.89
CA ILE A 191 15.90 -1.95 10.14
C ILE A 191 15.33 -3.24 10.75
N ASP A 192 16.19 -4.18 11.16
CA ASP A 192 15.76 -5.47 11.74
C ASP A 192 14.90 -5.27 13.00
N SER A 193 15.27 -4.28 13.83
CA SER A 193 14.56 -3.98 15.07
C SER A 193 13.14 -3.46 14.85
N LEU A 194 12.84 -2.89 13.68
CA LEU A 194 11.53 -2.34 13.36
C LEU A 194 10.48 -3.44 13.17
N SER A 195 10.89 -4.57 12.59
CA SER A 195 10.04 -5.74 12.39
C SER A 195 9.91 -6.63 13.62
N ASP A 196 10.89 -6.60 14.54
CA ASP A 196 10.94 -7.46 15.72
C ASP A 196 10.29 -6.86 16.98
N ALA A 197 9.81 -5.62 16.92
CA ALA A 197 9.18 -4.95 18.06
C ALA A 197 8.00 -5.75 18.64
N PRO A 198 7.90 -5.88 19.99
CA PRO A 198 6.84 -6.65 20.66
C PRO A 198 5.45 -6.26 20.16
N GLN A 199 4.63 -7.26 19.86
CA GLN A 199 3.25 -7.09 19.39
C GLN A 199 2.28 -7.58 20.46
N ASP A 200 1.19 -6.83 20.66
CA ASP A 200 0.10 -7.29 21.51
C ASP A 200 -0.51 -8.58 20.92
N PRO A 201 -0.67 -9.64 21.72
CA PRO A 201 -1.23 -10.90 21.24
C PRO A 201 -2.61 -10.69 20.62
N GLY A 202 -2.73 -10.93 19.32
CA GLY A 202 -3.99 -10.81 18.57
C GLY A 202 -4.19 -9.50 17.82
N GLN A 203 -3.27 -8.53 17.94
CA GLN A 203 -3.29 -7.32 17.12
C GLN A 203 -2.52 -7.55 15.82
N THR A 204 -3.22 -7.61 14.69
CA THR A 204 -2.59 -7.61 13.36
C THR A 204 -2.35 -6.17 12.93
N ILE A 205 -1.08 -5.82 12.70
CA ILE A 205 -0.67 -4.52 12.17
C ILE A 205 -0.50 -4.68 10.66
N GLN A 206 -1.27 -3.91 9.91
CA GLN A 206 -1.14 -3.81 8.46
C GLN A 206 0.15 -3.04 8.11
N PRO A 207 0.76 -3.28 6.93
CA PRO A 207 1.99 -2.59 6.55
C PRO A 207 1.88 -1.07 6.62
N HIS A 208 2.90 -0.41 7.17
CA HIS A 208 2.96 1.05 7.28
C HIS A 208 4.36 1.56 6.99
N LEU A 209 4.49 2.88 6.81
CA LEU A 209 5.78 3.51 6.62
C LEU A 209 6.43 3.83 7.96
N VAL A 210 7.73 3.60 8.04
CA VAL A 210 8.59 4.06 9.12
C VAL A 210 9.70 4.91 8.52
N CYS A 211 9.84 6.13 9.02
CA CYS A 211 10.96 7.01 8.71
C CYS A 211 12.00 6.91 9.83
N ILE A 212 13.19 6.42 9.50
CA ILE A 212 14.35 6.42 10.39
C ILE A 212 15.04 7.78 10.27
N GLY A 213 15.17 8.48 11.40
CA GLY A 213 15.81 9.79 11.45
C GLY A 213 14.81 10.94 11.54
N HIS A 214 15.21 12.11 11.06
CA HIS A 214 14.44 13.34 11.16
C HIS A 214 14.32 14.00 9.79
N GLN A 215 13.16 14.58 9.48
CA GLN A 215 12.90 15.24 8.19
C GLN A 215 13.81 16.45 7.90
N ARG A 216 14.50 16.97 8.92
CA ARG A 216 15.42 18.11 8.84
C ARG A 216 16.91 17.73 8.83
N GLY A 217 17.24 16.43 8.73
CA GLY A 217 18.61 15.93 8.74
C GLY A 217 18.94 15.16 7.46
N GLY A 218 20.21 15.19 7.03
CA GLY A 218 20.68 14.49 5.82
C GLY A 218 20.71 12.96 5.90
N SER A 219 20.14 12.36 6.96
CA SER A 219 20.09 10.91 7.19
C SER A 219 18.65 10.49 7.50
N GLN A 220 17.82 10.54 6.47
CA GLN A 220 16.47 9.97 6.45
C GLN A 220 16.48 8.68 5.63
N GLN A 221 15.83 7.64 6.15
CA GLN A 221 15.56 6.42 5.40
C GLN A 221 14.12 5.97 5.65
N ASP A 222 13.35 5.83 4.58
CA ASP A 222 11.99 5.32 4.63
C ASP A 222 11.99 3.80 4.47
N VAL A 223 11.14 3.14 5.25
CA VAL A 223 11.04 1.68 5.31
C VAL A 223 9.57 1.29 5.36
N ILE A 224 9.15 0.34 4.51
CA ILE A 224 7.85 -0.30 4.68
C ILE A 224 8.00 -1.43 5.70
N VAL A 225 7.22 -1.38 6.78
CA VAL A 225 7.28 -2.38 7.85
C VAL A 225 5.97 -3.13 7.95
N ALA A 226 6.04 -4.46 7.87
CA ALA A 226 4.94 -5.36 8.15
C ALA A 226 5.28 -6.20 9.40
N LYS A 227 5.05 -5.61 10.59
CA LYS A 227 5.45 -6.20 11.89
C LYS A 227 4.88 -7.60 12.10
N SER A 228 3.62 -7.82 11.73
CA SER A 228 2.97 -9.15 11.85
C SER A 228 3.60 -10.25 10.98
N ASP A 229 4.35 -9.87 9.95
CA ASP A 229 5.02 -10.79 9.02
C ASP A 229 6.55 -10.78 9.17
N LYS A 230 7.09 -10.00 10.11
CA LYS A 230 8.53 -9.78 10.32
C LYS A 230 9.26 -9.34 9.04
N ILE A 231 8.67 -8.40 8.33
CA ILE A 231 9.23 -7.86 7.09
C ILE A 231 9.51 -6.37 7.26
N ALA A 232 10.67 -5.97 6.76
CA ALA A 232 11.04 -4.59 6.54
C ALA A 232 11.64 -4.44 5.13
N ILE A 233 11.17 -3.46 4.36
CA ILE A 233 11.63 -3.18 2.99
C ILE A 233 12.23 -1.77 2.99
N PRO A 234 13.57 -1.63 2.93
CA PRO A 234 14.19 -0.32 2.80
C PRO A 234 13.84 0.31 1.45
N LEU A 235 13.66 1.62 1.44
CA LEU A 235 13.39 2.42 0.27
C LEU A 235 14.46 3.50 0.12
N ASP A 236 14.89 3.72 -1.13
CA ASP A 236 15.97 4.66 -1.46
C ASP A 236 15.45 5.92 -2.16
N GLU A 237 14.13 6.09 -2.23
CA GLU A 237 13.44 7.20 -2.90
C GLU A 237 12.79 8.14 -1.86
N GLY A 238 12.37 9.34 -2.28
CA GLY A 238 11.67 10.28 -1.40
C GLY A 238 10.31 9.79 -0.91
N LEU A 239 9.73 10.49 0.06
CA LEU A 239 8.51 10.08 0.77
C LEU A 239 7.32 9.88 -0.18
N GLY A 240 7.20 10.69 -1.23
CA GLY A 240 6.16 10.51 -2.25
C GLY A 240 6.24 9.13 -2.92
N CYS A 241 7.45 8.69 -3.27
CA CYS A 241 7.70 7.34 -3.80
C CYS A 241 7.46 6.26 -2.74
N ALA A 242 7.79 6.52 -1.48
CA ALA A 242 7.53 5.55 -0.41
C ALA A 242 6.03 5.29 -0.19
N VAL A 243 5.19 6.34 -0.27
CA VAL A 243 3.73 6.21 -0.22
C VAL A 243 3.18 5.44 -1.43
N ASP A 244 3.71 5.72 -2.62
CA ASP A 244 3.39 4.99 -3.85
C ASP A 244 3.69 3.49 -3.70
N LYS A 245 4.90 3.12 -3.26
CA LYS A 245 5.31 1.73 -3.00
C LYS A 245 4.45 1.06 -1.94
N LEU A 246 4.13 1.75 -0.85
CA LEU A 246 3.24 1.24 0.19
C LEU A 246 1.87 0.89 -0.43
N PHE A 247 1.26 1.82 -1.17
CA PHE A 247 -0.04 1.58 -1.79
C PHE A 247 -0.02 0.39 -2.75
N LYS A 248 1.03 0.28 -3.57
CA LYS A 248 1.22 -0.84 -4.50
C LYS A 248 1.35 -2.17 -3.76
N LEU A 249 2.09 -2.22 -2.66
CA LEU A 249 2.22 -3.42 -1.82
C LEU A 249 0.85 -3.97 -1.39
N TYR A 250 -0.11 -3.10 -1.02
CA TYR A 250 -1.45 -3.56 -0.66
C TYR A 250 -2.17 -4.27 -1.81
N TRP A 251 -1.97 -3.85 -3.05
CA TRP A 251 -2.59 -4.51 -4.22
C TRP A 251 -1.82 -5.76 -4.68
N VAL A 252 -0.49 -5.67 -4.69
CA VAL A 252 0.41 -6.78 -5.01
C VAL A 252 0.17 -7.94 -4.05
N CYS A 253 0.09 -7.69 -2.74
CA CYS A 253 -0.15 -8.73 -1.75
C CYS A 253 -1.65 -8.98 -1.45
N ASN A 254 -2.57 -8.33 -2.18
CA ASN A 254 -4.02 -8.45 -2.00
C ASN A 254 -4.50 -8.23 -0.54
N LEU A 255 -3.98 -7.18 0.09
CA LEU A 255 -4.20 -6.85 1.49
C LEU A 255 -5.45 -5.96 1.68
N ALA A 256 -6.07 -6.08 2.85
CA ALA A 256 -7.07 -5.10 3.27
C ALA A 256 -6.41 -3.86 3.86
N TYR A 257 -6.95 -2.68 3.52
CA TYR A 257 -6.45 -1.43 4.08
C TYR A 257 -6.65 -1.35 5.61
N PRO A 258 -5.79 -0.61 6.32
CA PRO A 258 -5.99 -0.36 7.74
C PRO A 258 -7.33 0.36 7.94
N THR A 259 -8.21 -0.17 8.80
CA THR A 259 -9.53 0.42 9.04
C THR A 259 -9.49 1.93 9.36
N PRO A 260 -8.56 2.43 10.22
CA PRO A 260 -8.45 3.86 10.50
C PRO A 260 -8.08 4.72 9.29
N LEU A 261 -7.39 4.16 8.30
CA LEU A 261 -6.88 4.83 7.09
C LEU A 261 -7.67 4.47 5.82
N SER A 262 -8.75 3.70 5.95
CA SER A 262 -9.54 3.22 4.81
C SER A 262 -9.95 4.32 3.84
N SER A 263 -10.38 5.49 4.34
CA SER A 263 -10.73 6.66 3.52
C SER A 263 -9.53 7.24 2.78
N VAL A 264 -8.36 7.31 3.43
CA VAL A 264 -7.11 7.85 2.85
C VAL A 264 -6.66 6.95 1.69
N PHE A 265 -6.61 5.63 1.90
CA PHE A 265 -6.26 4.70 0.83
C PHE A 265 -7.32 4.65 -0.29
N SER A 266 -8.61 4.83 0.05
CA SER A 266 -9.67 4.96 -0.97
C SER A 266 -9.53 6.26 -1.77
N PHE A 267 -8.92 7.30 -1.20
CA PHE A 267 -8.55 8.50 -1.94
C PHE A 267 -7.33 8.26 -2.83
N PHE A 268 -6.33 7.47 -2.38
CA PHE A 268 -5.22 7.07 -3.25
C PHE A 268 -5.69 6.32 -4.49
N GLU A 269 -6.69 5.44 -4.39
CA GLU A 269 -7.32 4.82 -5.57
C GLU A 269 -7.76 5.85 -6.61
N HIS A 270 -8.32 6.98 -6.20
CA HIS A 270 -8.71 8.03 -7.12
C HIS A 270 -7.50 8.64 -7.85
N ILE A 271 -6.37 8.81 -7.16
CA ILE A 271 -5.14 9.31 -7.78
C ILE A 271 -4.69 8.37 -8.91
N TYR A 272 -4.83 7.06 -8.69
CA TYR A 272 -4.55 6.02 -9.67
C TYR A 272 -5.68 5.76 -10.68
N ASP A 273 -6.77 6.52 -10.71
CA ASP A 273 -7.96 6.22 -11.52
C ASP A 273 -8.56 4.82 -11.30
N LEU A 274 -8.42 4.28 -10.09
CA LEU A 274 -9.05 3.03 -9.67
C LEU A 274 -10.46 3.28 -9.12
N PRO A 275 -11.37 2.28 -9.19
CA PRO A 275 -12.68 2.39 -8.60
C PRO A 275 -12.63 2.61 -7.09
N VAL A 276 -13.13 3.76 -6.63
CA VAL A 276 -13.17 4.11 -5.20
C VAL A 276 -13.99 3.09 -4.42
N SER A 277 -13.36 2.52 -3.41
CA SER A 277 -13.90 1.45 -2.58
C SER A 277 -15.09 1.91 -1.74
N ILE A 278 -15.98 0.96 -1.42
CA ILE A 278 -17.34 1.25 -0.95
C ILE A 278 -17.36 1.90 0.45
N ASN A 279 -16.35 1.67 1.28
CA ASN A 279 -16.31 2.21 2.65
C ASN A 279 -16.16 3.74 2.63
N ARG A 280 -17.20 4.47 3.08
CA ARG A 280 -17.27 5.95 3.11
C ARG A 280 -16.97 6.63 1.77
N ARG A 281 -17.30 5.97 0.66
CA ARG A 281 -17.24 6.52 -0.70
C ARG A 281 -17.79 7.94 -0.79
N ALA A 282 -18.87 8.27 -0.08
CA ALA A 282 -19.44 9.62 -0.07
C ALA A 282 -18.47 10.74 0.40
N LYS A 283 -17.72 10.54 1.49
CA LYS A 283 -16.77 11.58 1.97
C LYS A 283 -15.58 11.73 1.05
N VAL A 284 -15.07 10.61 0.53
CA VAL A 284 -13.97 10.60 -0.43
C VAL A 284 -14.40 11.30 -1.72
N LEU A 285 -15.60 10.98 -2.24
CA LEU A 285 -16.16 11.65 -3.42
C LEU A 285 -16.45 13.13 -3.19
N ASP A 286 -16.91 13.53 -2.01
CA ASP A 286 -17.08 14.95 -1.66
C ASP A 286 -15.74 15.70 -1.69
N LEU A 287 -14.68 15.13 -1.10
CA LEU A 287 -13.35 15.73 -1.19
C LEU A 287 -12.86 15.79 -2.65
N ILE A 288 -13.02 14.71 -3.42
CA ILE A 288 -12.66 14.70 -4.84
C ILE A 288 -13.41 15.80 -5.61
N SER A 289 -14.70 15.98 -5.33
CA SER A 289 -15.51 17.04 -5.94
C SER A 289 -14.99 18.43 -5.58
N LYS A 290 -14.56 18.64 -4.32
CA LYS A 290 -13.95 19.90 -3.87
C LYS A 290 -12.60 20.16 -4.53
N LEU A 291 -11.77 19.13 -4.74
CA LEU A 291 -10.49 19.30 -5.44
C LEU A 291 -10.71 19.63 -6.92
N LYS A 292 -11.75 19.09 -7.55
CA LYS A 292 -12.10 19.42 -8.95
C LYS A 292 -12.62 20.85 -9.12
N SER A 293 -13.14 21.48 -8.08
CA SER A 293 -13.57 22.89 -8.12
C SER A 293 -12.45 23.88 -7.79
N VAL A 294 -11.28 23.39 -7.39
CA VAL A 294 -10.04 24.19 -7.33
C VAL A 294 -9.40 24.13 -8.70
N ASN A 295 -9.48 25.25 -9.42
CA ASN A 295 -8.81 25.44 -10.72
C ASN A 295 -7.30 25.47 -10.53
#